data_AF-A0A2D7ACE5-F1
#
_entry.id   AF-A0A2D7ACE5-F1
#
_cell.length_a   1.000
_cell.length_b   1.000
_cell.length_c   1.000
_cell.angle_alpha   90.00
_cell.angle_beta   90.00
_cell.angle_gamma   90.00
#
_symmetry.space_group_name_H-M   'P 1'
#
loop_
_entity.id
_entity.type
_entity.pdbx_description
1 polymer ?
#
loop_
_entity_poly.entity_id
_entity_poly.type
_entity_poly.pdbx_seq_one_letter_code
_entity_poly.pdbx_strand_id
1 'polypeptide(L)'
;MGSDAEVTHLKSLCSHFQVAPPPEGTALYSANLGAFRLTWERHTEFSTYTFVAEGTFEIPFKNPAISAVPNDWLAKLPGQVVAALHIAAEIAETQDLRAQNLSGFFDNNRLVGGVLADGKARLWTDFKLHGDQFSRFLVHGFDLRATMLGRMSQRLAGMETYRMLALPCARDARPLVARAETTLTGILQSLAGQDATSNERALLRQLTDLAAGRRTHFWHFDI
;
A
#
# COMPACT_ATOMS: atom_id res chain seq x y z
N MET A 1 19.27 5.69 14.53
CA MET A 1 20.47 5.87 13.67
C MET A 1 20.17 5.86 12.16
N GLY A 2 18.97 5.49 11.68
CA GLY A 2 18.64 5.44 10.23
C GLY A 2 18.35 6.78 9.54
N SER A 3 17.94 7.82 10.27
CA SER A 3 17.54 9.12 9.71
C SER A 3 18.65 9.81 8.89
N ASP A 4 19.88 9.83 9.41
CA ASP A 4 20.97 10.60 8.80
C ASP A 4 21.56 9.89 7.58
N ALA A 5 21.59 8.56 7.60
CA ALA A 5 22.01 7.75 6.45
C ALA A 5 21.06 7.95 5.26
N GLU A 6 19.75 7.96 5.51
CA GLU A 6 18.74 8.19 4.48
C GLU A 6 18.83 9.60 3.87
N VAL A 7 18.93 10.64 4.71
CA VAL A 7 19.07 12.02 4.21
C VAL A 7 20.37 12.18 3.42
N THR A 8 21.47 11.56 3.89
CA THR A 8 22.76 11.56 3.17
C THR A 8 22.62 10.87 1.81
N HIS A 9 21.90 9.74 1.76
CA HIS A 9 21.63 9.01 0.53
C HIS A 9 20.79 9.84 -0.45
N LEU A 10 19.73 10.50 0.02
CA LEU A 10 18.92 11.43 -0.78
C LEU A 10 19.77 12.60 -1.31
N LYS A 11 20.64 13.19 -0.49
CA LYS A 11 21.56 14.26 -0.91
C LYS A 11 22.48 13.83 -2.05
N SER A 12 22.92 12.57 -2.08
CA SER A 12 23.73 12.06 -3.20
C SER A 12 22.97 12.03 -4.52
N LEU A 13 21.67 11.71 -4.51
CA LEU A 13 20.81 11.81 -5.68
C LEU A 13 20.64 13.26 -6.12
N CYS A 14 20.39 14.17 -5.18
CA CYS A 14 20.30 15.60 -5.47
C CYS A 14 21.57 16.12 -6.15
N SER A 15 22.76 15.70 -5.67
CA SER A 15 24.03 16.07 -6.27
C SER A 15 24.21 15.50 -7.68
N HIS A 16 23.78 14.27 -7.93
CA HIS A 16 23.85 13.65 -9.27
C HIS A 16 23.06 14.46 -10.29
N PHE A 17 21.87 14.92 -9.92
CA PHE A 17 20.98 15.72 -10.78
C PHE A 17 21.17 17.24 -10.64
N GLN A 18 22.17 17.69 -9.86
CA GLN A 18 22.49 19.10 -9.66
C GLN A 18 21.31 19.94 -9.13
N VAL A 19 20.49 19.37 -8.24
CA VAL A 19 19.38 20.05 -7.58
C VAL A 19 19.72 20.37 -6.12
N ALA A 20 19.08 21.40 -5.55
CA ALA A 20 19.28 21.78 -4.15
C ALA A 20 18.86 20.63 -3.21
N PRO A 21 19.69 20.23 -2.23
CA PRO A 21 19.36 19.16 -1.30
C PRO A 21 18.20 19.54 -0.36
N PRO A 22 17.58 18.55 0.33
CA PRO A 22 16.60 18.83 1.36
C PRO A 22 17.21 19.70 2.49
N PRO A 23 16.50 20.74 2.97
CA PRO A 23 16.90 21.48 4.16
C PRO A 23 16.95 20.56 5.39
N GLU A 24 17.80 20.90 6.36
CA GLU A 24 17.91 20.14 7.60
C GLU A 24 16.57 20.11 8.36
N GLY A 25 16.26 18.97 9.00
CA GLY A 25 15.02 18.77 9.75
C GLY A 25 13.75 18.63 8.91
N THR A 26 13.85 18.61 7.58
CA THR A 26 12.69 18.46 6.70
C THR A 26 12.17 17.02 6.70
N ALA A 27 10.84 16.86 6.79
CA ALA A 27 10.16 15.57 6.67
C ALA A 27 9.50 15.36 5.29
N LEU A 28 9.41 16.40 4.46
CA LEU A 28 8.84 16.35 3.11
C LEU A 28 9.74 17.15 2.16
N TYR A 29 10.29 16.49 1.15
CA TYR A 29 11.11 17.11 0.13
C TYR A 29 10.59 16.78 -1.26
N SER A 30 10.54 17.75 -2.15
CA SER A 30 10.21 17.53 -3.55
C SER A 30 11.14 18.30 -4.46
N ALA A 31 11.59 17.66 -5.54
CA ALA A 31 12.43 18.26 -6.55
C ALA A 31 12.07 17.74 -7.94
N ASN A 32 12.28 18.58 -8.95
CA ASN A 32 12.24 18.18 -10.35
C ASN A 32 13.67 17.82 -10.79
N LEU A 33 13.88 16.58 -11.24
CA LEU A 33 15.18 16.02 -11.64
C LEU A 33 15.26 15.87 -13.17
N GLY A 34 14.42 16.61 -13.91
CA GLY A 34 14.35 16.58 -15.37
C GLY A 34 13.38 15.51 -15.85
N ALA A 35 13.86 14.27 -15.99
CA ALA A 35 13.05 13.16 -16.52
C ALA A 35 11.91 12.73 -15.58
N PHE A 36 12.03 13.03 -14.29
CA PHE A 36 11.02 12.75 -13.28
C PHE A 36 11.07 13.78 -12.15
N ARG A 37 9.95 13.91 -11.45
CA ARG A 37 9.86 14.57 -10.15
C ARG A 37 10.03 13.54 -9.05
N LEU A 38 10.83 13.85 -8.04
CA LEU A 38 10.89 13.10 -6.80
C LEU A 38 10.06 13.80 -5.73
N THR A 39 9.31 13.02 -4.97
CA THR A 39 8.83 13.40 -3.64
C THR A 39 9.34 12.38 -2.64
N TRP A 40 10.03 12.85 -1.61
CA TRP A 40 10.44 12.07 -0.46
C TRP A 40 9.66 12.53 0.76
N GLU A 41 9.03 11.59 1.47
CA GLU A 41 8.28 11.86 2.70
C GLU A 41 8.77 10.93 3.80
N ARG A 42 8.98 11.48 4.99
CA ARG A 42 9.34 10.72 6.19
C ARG A 42 8.14 10.66 7.12
N HIS A 43 7.71 9.45 7.41
CA HIS A 43 6.69 9.15 8.41
C HIS A 43 7.35 8.59 9.67
N THR A 44 6.54 8.33 10.70
CA THR A 44 7.01 7.74 11.95
C THR A 44 7.45 6.27 11.77
N GLU A 45 6.81 5.55 10.85
CA GLU A 45 6.98 4.10 10.67
C GLU A 45 7.79 3.73 9.42
N PHE A 46 7.85 4.61 8.42
CA PHE A 46 8.54 4.39 7.14
C PHE A 46 8.85 5.71 6.44
N SER A 47 9.64 5.66 5.38
CA SER A 47 9.80 6.76 4.43
C SER A 47 9.32 6.33 3.05
N THR A 48 8.88 7.28 2.23
CA THR A 48 8.45 7.05 0.86
C THR A 48 9.34 7.79 -0.13
N TYR A 49 9.61 7.15 -1.26
CA TYR A 49 10.22 7.76 -2.44
C TYR A 49 9.24 7.60 -3.59
N THR A 50 8.66 8.71 -4.04
CA THR A 50 7.71 8.74 -5.15
C THR A 50 8.38 9.38 -6.36
N PHE A 51 8.53 8.59 -7.43
CA PHE A 51 9.06 9.06 -8.71
C PHE A 51 7.90 9.25 -9.69
N VAL A 52 7.74 10.46 -10.22
CA VAL A 52 6.66 10.79 -11.15
C VAL A 52 7.27 11.27 -12.47
N ALA A 53 7.01 10.53 -13.54
CA ALA A 53 7.29 10.98 -14.90
C ALA A 53 5.96 11.42 -15.53
N GLU A 54 5.91 12.65 -16.03
CA GLU A 54 4.75 13.18 -16.75
C GLU A 54 4.91 12.88 -18.24
N GLY A 55 3.83 12.43 -18.88
CA GLY A 55 3.84 12.08 -20.30
C GLY A 55 2.69 11.13 -20.67
N THR A 56 2.57 10.84 -21.96
CA THR A 56 1.66 9.81 -22.47
C THR A 56 2.34 8.45 -22.44
N PHE A 57 1.54 7.39 -22.34
CA PHE A 57 2.00 6.01 -22.48
C PHE A 57 1.03 5.23 -23.37
N GLU A 58 1.56 4.37 -24.24
CA GLU A 58 0.74 3.42 -25.01
C GLU A 58 0.57 2.09 -24.28
N ILE A 59 1.62 1.66 -23.58
CA ILE A 59 1.67 0.41 -22.82
C ILE A 59 1.95 0.77 -21.36
N PRO A 60 0.96 0.62 -20.44
CA PRO A 60 1.16 0.83 -19.02
C PRO A 60 2.38 0.05 -18.50
N PHE A 61 3.10 0.64 -17.55
CA PHE A 61 4.23 0.01 -16.83
C PHE A 61 5.47 -0.35 -17.68
N LYS A 62 5.46 -0.14 -19.00
CA LYS A 62 6.61 -0.48 -19.87
C LYS A 62 7.84 0.40 -19.62
N ASN A 63 7.62 1.69 -19.37
CA ASN A 63 8.66 2.69 -19.10
C ASN A 63 8.33 3.41 -17.78
N PRO A 64 8.46 2.76 -16.62
CA PRO A 64 8.10 3.37 -15.35
C PRO A 64 9.08 4.49 -14.98
N ALA A 65 8.62 5.48 -14.21
CA ALA A 65 9.45 6.63 -13.80
C ALA A 65 10.75 6.21 -13.10
N ILE A 66 10.74 5.10 -12.36
CA ILE A 66 11.91 4.57 -11.66
C ILE A 66 13.05 4.17 -12.62
N SER A 67 12.77 3.87 -13.89
CA SER A 67 13.79 3.52 -14.89
C SER A 67 14.73 4.69 -15.22
N ALA A 68 14.35 5.92 -14.91
CA ALA A 68 15.21 7.10 -15.06
C ALA A 68 16.09 7.35 -13.82
N VAL A 69 15.91 6.60 -12.74
CA VAL A 69 16.69 6.72 -11.51
C VAL A 69 17.96 5.87 -11.63
N PRO A 70 19.15 6.36 -11.21
CA PRO A 70 20.38 5.57 -11.27
C PRO A 70 20.27 4.24 -10.49
N ASN A 71 20.49 3.12 -11.16
CA ASN A 71 20.36 1.78 -10.58
C ASN A 71 21.31 1.54 -9.40
N ASP A 72 22.52 2.10 -9.46
CA ASP A 72 23.52 2.01 -8.39
C ASP A 72 23.10 2.80 -7.14
N TRP A 73 22.34 3.88 -7.32
CA TRP A 73 21.73 4.62 -6.22
C TRP A 73 20.57 3.85 -5.59
N LEU A 74 19.68 3.26 -6.42
CA LEU A 74 18.58 2.42 -5.94
C LEU A 74 19.09 1.22 -5.15
N ALA A 75 20.12 0.54 -5.63
CA ALA A 75 20.71 -0.63 -4.97
C ALA A 75 21.33 -0.33 -3.60
N LYS A 76 21.60 0.96 -3.30
CA LYS A 76 22.19 1.42 -2.03
C LYS A 76 21.17 2.12 -1.13
N LEU A 77 19.88 2.10 -1.48
CA LEU A 77 18.82 2.64 -0.62
C LEU A 77 18.90 2.00 0.78
N PRO A 78 19.00 2.81 1.85
CA PRO A 78 19.06 2.27 3.20
C PRO A 78 17.70 1.71 3.64
N GLY A 79 17.72 0.65 4.44
CA GLY A 79 16.52 0.03 5.00
C GLY A 79 16.01 -1.14 4.17
N GLN A 80 14.73 -1.49 4.35
CA GLN A 80 14.06 -2.58 3.66
C GLN A 80 12.83 -2.04 2.92
N VAL A 81 12.62 -2.53 1.70
CA VAL A 81 11.43 -2.17 0.91
C VAL A 81 10.23 -2.95 1.43
N VAL A 82 9.27 -2.23 2.00
CA VAL A 82 8.00 -2.83 2.49
C VAL A 82 6.96 -2.92 1.38
N ALA A 83 6.92 -1.92 0.49
CA ALA A 83 6.01 -1.87 -0.64
C ALA A 83 6.70 -1.18 -1.83
N ALA A 84 6.44 -1.71 -3.03
CA ALA A 84 6.90 -1.17 -4.28
C ALA A 84 5.75 -1.28 -5.29
N LEU A 85 5.33 -0.17 -5.88
CA LEU A 85 4.21 -0.16 -6.81
C LEU A 85 4.42 0.80 -7.99
N HIS A 86 3.83 0.44 -9.11
CA HIS A 86 3.68 1.29 -10.27
C HIS A 86 2.22 1.72 -10.40
N ILE A 87 2.01 3.03 -10.55
CA ILE A 87 0.70 3.61 -10.88
C ILE A 87 0.82 4.22 -12.27
N ALA A 88 0.14 3.62 -13.24
CA ALA A 88 -0.08 4.23 -14.54
C ALA A 88 -1.42 4.98 -14.45
N ALA A 89 -1.39 6.29 -14.67
CA ALA A 89 -2.55 7.15 -14.49
C ALA A 89 -2.70 8.08 -15.69
N GLU A 90 -3.87 8.08 -16.32
CA GLU A 90 -4.18 8.96 -17.44
C GLU A 90 -5.55 9.61 -17.29
N ILE A 91 -5.72 10.75 -17.97
CA ILE A 91 -7.03 11.37 -18.19
C ILE A 91 -7.36 11.12 -19.65
N ALA A 92 -8.20 10.11 -19.90
CA ALA A 92 -8.60 9.71 -21.24
C ALA A 92 -9.71 10.62 -21.78
N GLU A 93 -9.71 10.82 -23.10
CA GLU A 93 -10.76 11.57 -23.81
C GLU A 93 -12.09 10.79 -23.86
N THR A 94 -12.03 9.46 -23.83
CA THR A 94 -13.20 8.59 -23.90
C THR A 94 -13.22 7.58 -22.75
N GLN A 95 -14.42 7.13 -22.38
CA GLN A 95 -14.60 6.10 -21.35
C GLN A 95 -14.43 4.66 -21.89
N ASP A 96 -14.19 4.49 -23.20
CA ASP A 96 -14.28 3.20 -23.85
C ASP A 96 -12.92 2.49 -23.85
N LEU A 97 -12.73 1.67 -22.82
CA LEU A 97 -11.54 0.83 -22.66
C LEU A 97 -11.74 -0.58 -23.17
N ARG A 98 -12.92 -0.87 -23.73
CA ARG A 98 -13.34 -2.20 -24.20
C ARG A 98 -12.44 -2.73 -25.33
N ALA A 99 -11.69 -1.87 -26.01
CA ALA A 99 -10.78 -2.25 -27.09
C ALA A 99 -9.41 -2.74 -26.64
N GLN A 100 -9.02 -2.56 -25.36
CA GLN A 100 -7.69 -2.94 -24.87
C GLN A 100 -7.76 -4.25 -24.07
N ASN A 101 -6.87 -5.19 -24.36
CA ASN A 101 -6.67 -6.37 -23.51
C ASN A 101 -5.98 -5.96 -22.20
N LEU A 102 -6.74 -5.37 -21.26
CA LEU A 102 -6.23 -4.88 -19.98
C LEU A 102 -5.47 -5.96 -19.21
N SER A 103 -5.96 -7.21 -19.23
CA SER A 103 -5.31 -8.31 -18.52
C SER A 103 -3.89 -8.58 -19.02
N GLY A 104 -3.60 -8.27 -20.29
CA GLY A 104 -2.25 -8.39 -20.86
C GLY A 104 -1.22 -7.48 -20.18
N PHE A 105 -1.63 -6.39 -19.54
CA PHE A 105 -0.74 -5.51 -18.77
C PHE A 105 -0.43 -6.06 -17.36
N PHE A 106 -1.13 -7.10 -16.94
CA PHE A 106 -1.05 -7.73 -15.62
C PHE A 106 -0.78 -9.24 -15.74
N ASP A 107 0.08 -9.65 -16.68
CA ASP A 107 0.45 -11.06 -16.90
C ASP A 107 -0.75 -12.01 -17.11
N ASN A 108 -1.83 -11.49 -17.69
CA ASN A 108 -3.12 -12.16 -17.85
C ASN A 108 -3.75 -12.68 -16.53
N ASN A 109 -3.39 -12.06 -15.41
CA ASN A 109 -4.02 -12.33 -14.12
C ASN A 109 -5.49 -11.86 -14.09
N ARG A 110 -6.24 -12.42 -13.14
CA ARG A 110 -7.59 -11.92 -12.84
C ARG A 110 -7.49 -10.52 -12.27
N LEU A 111 -8.09 -9.56 -12.95
CA LEU A 111 -8.16 -8.18 -12.51
C LEU A 111 -9.26 -7.99 -11.46
N VAL A 112 -8.97 -7.10 -10.52
CA VAL A 112 -9.91 -6.50 -9.59
C VAL A 112 -9.92 -5.01 -9.88
N GLY A 113 -11.10 -4.40 -9.85
CA GLY A 113 -11.23 -3.00 -10.21
C GLY A 113 -12.54 -2.40 -9.76
N GLY A 114 -12.70 -1.11 -9.99
CA GLY A 114 -13.88 -0.37 -9.58
C GLY A 114 -14.02 0.96 -10.29
N VAL A 115 -15.20 1.54 -10.16
CA VAL A 115 -15.53 2.88 -10.61
C VAL A 115 -15.39 3.84 -9.43
N LEU A 116 -14.71 4.96 -9.64
CA LEU A 116 -14.41 5.98 -8.64
C LEU A 116 -14.98 7.34 -9.09
N ALA A 117 -15.05 8.29 -8.14
CA ALA A 117 -15.46 9.67 -8.39
C ALA A 117 -16.73 9.81 -9.24
N ASP A 118 -17.82 9.19 -8.80
CA ASP A 118 -19.15 9.27 -9.45
C ASP A 118 -19.13 8.91 -10.94
N GLY A 119 -18.31 7.93 -11.32
CA GLY A 119 -18.19 7.49 -12.72
C GLY A 119 -17.05 8.13 -13.49
N LYS A 120 -16.33 9.10 -12.90
CA LYS A 120 -15.27 9.85 -13.58
C LYS A 120 -13.90 9.19 -13.55
N ALA A 121 -13.75 8.08 -12.86
CA ALA A 121 -12.53 7.30 -12.91
C ALA A 121 -12.81 5.80 -12.82
N ARG A 122 -11.90 5.02 -13.37
CA ARG A 122 -11.87 3.57 -13.22
C ARG A 122 -10.46 3.12 -12.80
N LEU A 123 -10.42 2.10 -11.95
CA LEU A 123 -9.21 1.55 -11.37
C LEU A 123 -9.12 0.05 -11.69
N TRP A 124 -7.93 -0.44 -12.01
CA TRP A 124 -7.63 -1.87 -12.11
C TRP A 124 -6.31 -2.21 -11.42
N THR A 125 -6.26 -3.38 -10.79
CA THR A 125 -5.08 -4.01 -10.21
C THR A 125 -5.31 -5.52 -10.11
N ASP A 126 -4.26 -6.32 -9.92
CA ASP A 126 -4.38 -7.74 -9.59
C ASP A 126 -3.86 -8.06 -8.17
N PHE A 127 -3.39 -7.04 -7.42
CA PHE A 127 -2.74 -7.16 -6.11
C PHE A 127 -1.60 -8.19 -6.05
N LYS A 128 -0.91 -8.41 -7.17
CA LYS A 128 0.24 -9.30 -7.26
C LYS A 128 1.52 -8.50 -7.46
N LEU A 129 2.63 -9.14 -7.12
CA LEU A 129 3.95 -8.70 -7.57
C LEU A 129 4.17 -9.26 -8.97
N HIS A 130 4.66 -8.40 -9.86
CA HIS A 130 5.07 -8.80 -11.20
C HIS A 130 6.55 -9.15 -11.23
N GLY A 131 7.10 -9.53 -12.40
CA GLY A 131 8.50 -9.93 -12.53
C GLY A 131 9.54 -8.86 -12.15
N ASP A 132 9.12 -7.59 -12.06
CA ASP A 132 9.92 -6.46 -11.59
C ASP A 132 9.86 -6.26 -10.06
N GLN A 133 9.07 -7.07 -9.35
CA GLN A 133 8.79 -6.97 -7.90
C GLN A 133 7.94 -5.74 -7.51
N PHE A 134 7.23 -5.13 -8.46
CA PHE A 134 6.27 -4.07 -8.20
C PHE A 134 4.84 -4.60 -8.31
N SER A 135 3.93 -4.10 -7.46
CA SER A 135 2.50 -4.22 -7.73
C SER A 135 2.05 -3.15 -8.72
N ARG A 136 0.96 -3.41 -9.45
CA ARG A 136 0.51 -2.54 -10.54
C ARG A 136 -0.90 -2.01 -10.29
N PHE A 137 -1.08 -0.72 -10.55
CA PHE A 137 -2.37 -0.04 -10.55
C PHE A 137 -2.52 0.79 -11.82
N LEU A 138 -3.65 0.62 -12.51
CA LEU A 138 -4.01 1.40 -13.69
C LEU A 138 -5.22 2.28 -13.35
N VAL A 139 -5.09 3.60 -13.50
CA VAL A 139 -6.14 4.58 -13.23
C VAL A 139 -6.47 5.33 -14.51
N HIS A 140 -7.72 5.22 -14.97
CA HIS A 140 -8.22 6.01 -16.08
C HIS A 140 -9.26 7.00 -15.56
N GLY A 141 -8.93 8.28 -15.62
CA GLY A 141 -9.88 9.38 -15.42
C GLY A 141 -10.55 9.78 -16.72
N PHE A 142 -11.76 10.30 -16.64
CA PHE A 142 -12.50 10.97 -17.71
C PHE A 142 -13.10 12.25 -17.12
N ASP A 143 -12.96 13.39 -17.83
CA ASP A 143 -13.43 14.70 -17.35
C ASP A 143 -12.97 14.99 -15.90
N LEU A 144 -11.72 14.63 -15.62
CA LEU A 144 -11.12 14.67 -14.30
C LEU A 144 -10.02 15.75 -14.28
N ARG A 145 -9.94 16.53 -13.20
CA ARG A 145 -8.80 17.43 -13.00
C ARG A 145 -7.55 16.62 -12.65
N ALA A 146 -6.40 17.01 -13.19
CA ALA A 146 -5.10 16.40 -12.85
C ALA A 146 -4.84 16.33 -11.33
N THR A 147 -5.25 17.36 -10.57
CA THR A 147 -5.12 17.37 -9.11
C THR A 147 -5.94 16.26 -8.42
N MET A 148 -7.07 15.87 -9.00
CA MET A 148 -7.88 14.77 -8.46
C MET A 148 -7.25 13.41 -8.77
N LEU A 149 -6.71 13.23 -9.98
CA LEU A 149 -5.96 12.03 -10.35
C LEU A 149 -4.72 11.84 -9.48
N GLY A 150 -3.97 12.92 -9.22
CA GLY A 150 -2.83 12.92 -8.31
C GLY A 150 -3.20 12.50 -6.89
N ARG A 151 -4.27 13.08 -6.32
CA ARG A 151 -4.77 12.69 -4.98
C ARG A 151 -5.23 11.23 -4.93
N MET A 152 -5.87 10.73 -5.99
CA MET A 152 -6.24 9.32 -6.08
C MET A 152 -5.00 8.42 -6.07
N SER A 153 -4.00 8.76 -6.88
CA SER A 153 -2.74 8.01 -6.96
C SER A 153 -2.02 7.98 -5.61
N GLN A 154 -1.94 9.12 -4.92
CA GLN A 154 -1.37 9.20 -3.57
C GLN A 154 -2.13 8.34 -2.55
N ARG A 155 -3.48 8.34 -2.60
CA ARG A 155 -4.30 7.49 -1.73
C ARG A 155 -4.09 6.00 -2.01
N LEU A 156 -4.00 5.61 -3.28
CA LEU A 156 -3.74 4.22 -3.67
C LEU A 156 -2.37 3.76 -3.16
N ALA A 157 -1.34 4.58 -3.32
CA ALA A 157 -0.02 4.30 -2.78
C ALA A 157 -0.05 4.13 -1.26
N GLY A 158 -0.69 5.06 -0.54
CA GLY A 158 -0.84 4.96 0.92
C GLY A 158 -1.59 3.68 1.34
N MET A 159 -2.72 3.38 0.69
CA MET A 159 -3.49 2.16 0.97
C MET A 159 -2.66 0.89 0.76
N GLU A 160 -1.89 0.82 -0.31
CA GLU A 160 -1.04 -0.33 -0.59
C GLU A 160 0.09 -0.47 0.43
N THR A 161 0.75 0.63 0.79
CA THR A 161 1.81 0.64 1.82
C THR A 161 1.27 0.16 3.17
N TYR A 162 0.14 0.70 3.63
CA TYR A 162 -0.45 0.27 4.90
C TYR A 162 -1.02 -1.14 4.85
N ARG A 163 -1.55 -1.59 3.70
CA ARG A 163 -1.96 -2.99 3.51
C ARG A 163 -0.78 -3.92 3.71
N MET A 164 0.39 -3.58 3.15
CA MET A 164 1.61 -4.38 3.31
C MET A 164 2.16 -4.35 4.73
N LEU A 165 2.14 -3.19 5.41
CA LEU A 165 2.56 -3.07 6.81
C LEU A 165 1.65 -3.84 7.77
N ALA A 166 0.33 -3.81 7.55
CA ALA A 166 -0.63 -4.47 8.44
C ALA A 166 -0.78 -5.98 8.16
N LEU A 167 -0.35 -6.47 7.00
CA LEU A 167 -0.56 -7.86 6.58
C LEU A 167 0.09 -8.90 7.52
N PRO A 168 1.33 -8.74 8.01
CA PRO A 168 1.92 -9.64 9.00
C PRO A 168 1.08 -9.71 10.27
N CYS A 169 0.74 -8.55 10.86
CA CYS A 169 -0.09 -8.48 12.06
C CYS A 169 -1.45 -9.16 11.86
N ALA A 170 -2.07 -8.95 10.70
CA ALA A 170 -3.32 -9.61 10.35
C ALA A 170 -3.17 -11.13 10.20
N ARG A 171 -2.06 -11.62 9.64
CA ARG A 171 -1.78 -13.06 9.52
C ARG A 171 -1.61 -13.74 10.88
N ASP A 172 -0.92 -13.06 11.79
CA ASP A 172 -0.68 -13.55 13.15
C ASP A 172 -1.96 -13.52 14.00
N ALA A 173 -2.83 -12.53 13.78
CA ALA A 173 -4.11 -12.42 14.46
C ALA A 173 -5.16 -13.46 13.99
N ARG A 174 -5.10 -13.91 12.73
CA ARG A 174 -6.07 -14.88 12.15
C ARG A 174 -6.28 -16.15 13.00
N PRO A 175 -5.25 -16.92 13.38
CA PRO A 175 -5.44 -18.13 14.18
C PRO A 175 -6.03 -17.83 15.56
N LEU A 176 -5.71 -16.66 16.14
CA LEU A 176 -6.27 -16.23 17.42
C LEU A 176 -7.77 -15.94 17.29
N VAL A 177 -8.19 -15.23 16.24
CA VAL A 177 -9.60 -14.96 15.95
C VAL A 177 -10.37 -16.26 15.71
N ALA A 178 -9.83 -17.18 14.90
CA ALA A 178 -10.50 -18.47 14.61
C ALA A 178 -10.71 -19.33 15.88
N ARG A 179 -9.74 -19.34 16.80
CA ARG A 179 -9.89 -20.01 18.11
C ARG A 179 -10.96 -19.36 18.97
N ALA A 180 -11.03 -18.03 18.98
CA ALA A 180 -12.04 -17.30 19.72
C ALA A 180 -13.46 -17.59 19.18
N GLU A 181 -13.63 -17.59 17.85
CA GLU A 181 -14.90 -17.94 17.19
C GLU A 181 -15.34 -19.37 17.50
N THR A 182 -14.40 -20.33 17.45
CA THR A 182 -14.66 -21.73 17.81
C THR A 182 -15.11 -21.86 19.27
N THR A 183 -14.43 -21.17 20.18
CA THR A 183 -14.76 -21.18 21.62
C THR A 183 -16.14 -20.57 21.87
N LEU A 184 -16.43 -19.42 21.24
CA LEU A 184 -17.72 -18.75 21.36
C LEU A 184 -18.86 -19.63 20.85
N THR A 185 -18.66 -20.31 19.72
CA THR A 185 -19.66 -21.23 19.14
C THR A 185 -19.93 -22.40 20.09
N GLY A 186 -18.89 -22.98 20.70
CA GLY A 186 -19.05 -24.05 21.70
C GLY A 186 -19.83 -23.59 22.94
N ILE A 187 -19.58 -22.37 23.42
CA ILE A 187 -20.32 -21.80 24.55
C ILE A 187 -21.79 -21.58 24.18
N LEU A 188 -22.07 -21.01 23.00
CA LEU A 188 -23.44 -20.78 22.52
C LEU A 188 -24.23 -22.08 22.35
N GLN A 189 -23.59 -23.13 21.83
CA GLN A 189 -24.21 -24.46 21.72
C GLN A 189 -24.54 -25.06 23.09
N SER A 190 -23.65 -24.89 24.07
CA SER A 190 -23.86 -25.39 25.44
C SER A 190 -24.99 -24.64 26.17
N LEU A 191 -25.12 -23.32 25.93
CA LEU A 191 -26.22 -22.49 26.44
C LEU A 191 -27.59 -22.87 25.83
N ALA A 192 -27.63 -23.32 24.58
CA ALA A 192 -28.85 -23.73 23.90
C ALA A 192 -29.32 -25.16 24.23
N GLY A 193 -28.48 -25.95 24.93
CA GLY A 193 -28.77 -27.33 25.33
C GLY A 193 -29.54 -27.44 26.65
N GLN A 194 -30.12 -28.61 26.91
CA GLN A 194 -30.96 -28.88 28.11
C GLN A 194 -30.18 -28.85 29.45
N ASP A 195 -28.84 -28.84 29.42
CA ASP A 195 -27.96 -28.78 30.61
C ASP A 195 -27.62 -27.34 31.09
N ALA A 196 -28.18 -26.31 30.44
CA ALA A 196 -27.84 -24.91 30.67
C ALA A 196 -27.93 -24.47 32.15
N THR A 197 -28.90 -25.00 32.91
CA THR A 197 -29.17 -24.58 34.30
C THR A 197 -28.11 -25.06 35.30
N SER A 198 -27.37 -26.13 35.00
CA SER A 198 -26.32 -26.66 35.88
C SER A 198 -24.96 -25.98 35.69
N ASN A 199 -24.73 -25.36 34.52
CA ASN A 199 -23.39 -24.93 34.11
C ASN A 199 -23.30 -23.45 33.66
N GLU A 200 -24.38 -22.69 33.81
CA GLU A 200 -24.49 -21.28 33.39
C GLU A 200 -23.36 -20.39 33.93
N ARG A 201 -23.01 -20.51 35.22
CA ARG A 201 -21.92 -19.72 35.83
C ARG A 201 -20.54 -20.05 35.23
N ALA A 202 -20.30 -21.31 34.86
CA ALA A 202 -19.05 -21.72 34.23
C ALA A 202 -18.96 -21.20 32.79
N LEU A 203 -20.07 -21.26 32.04
CA LEU A 203 -20.17 -20.72 30.67
C LEU A 203 -20.02 -19.19 30.64
N LEU A 204 -20.65 -18.48 31.60
CA LEU A 204 -20.48 -17.03 31.77
C LEU A 204 -19.03 -16.67 32.12
N ARG A 205 -18.35 -17.49 32.93
CA ARG A 205 -16.93 -17.29 33.23
C ARG A 205 -16.06 -17.50 31.99
N GLN A 206 -16.32 -18.52 31.18
CA GLN A 206 -15.60 -18.75 29.91
C GLN A 206 -15.83 -17.61 28.90
N LEU A 207 -17.06 -17.10 28.79
CA LEU A 207 -17.37 -15.90 27.99
C LEU A 207 -16.62 -14.66 28.50
N THR A 208 -16.59 -14.48 29.82
CA THR A 208 -15.89 -13.36 30.46
C THR A 208 -14.38 -13.48 30.25
N ASP A 209 -13.81 -14.68 30.35
CA ASP A 209 -12.39 -14.96 30.12
C ASP A 209 -12.02 -14.81 28.63
N LEU A 210 -12.92 -15.16 27.71
CA LEU A 210 -12.75 -14.91 26.27
C LEU A 210 -12.78 -13.42 25.94
N ALA A 211 -13.69 -12.65 26.55
CA ALA A 211 -13.79 -11.20 26.38
C ALA A 211 -12.65 -10.44 27.11
N ALA A 212 -12.21 -10.96 28.25
CA ALA A 212 -11.06 -10.47 29.01
C ALA A 212 -9.72 -10.99 28.48
N GLY A 213 -9.75 -11.87 27.48
CA GLY A 213 -8.64 -12.46 26.75
C GLY A 213 -7.79 -11.43 26.01
N ARG A 214 -7.05 -10.66 26.83
CA ARG A 214 -5.73 -10.07 26.63
C ARG A 214 -5.54 -9.02 25.52
N ARG A 215 -5.74 -7.78 25.98
CA ARG A 215 -4.91 -6.56 25.77
C ARG A 215 -3.38 -6.72 26.03
N THR A 216 -2.76 -7.90 25.89
CA THR A 216 -1.32 -8.10 26.26
C THR A 216 -0.39 -8.49 25.10
N HIS A 217 -0.84 -8.39 23.85
CA HIS A 217 0.08 -8.21 22.73
C HIS A 217 -0.13 -6.79 22.19
N PHE A 218 0.39 -5.81 22.94
CA PHE A 218 0.84 -4.60 22.29
C PHE A 218 1.87 -5.06 21.26
N TRP A 219 1.53 -4.91 19.98
CA TRP A 219 2.49 -4.93 18.89
C TRP A 219 3.59 -3.93 19.26
N HIS A 220 4.70 -4.44 19.80
CA HIS A 220 5.89 -3.64 20.01
C HIS A 220 6.45 -3.43 18.60
N PHE A 221 6.11 -2.29 18.01
CA PHE A 221 6.95 -1.72 16.97
C PHE A 221 8.19 -1.20 17.69
N ASP A 222 9.20 -2.04 17.83
CA ASP A 222 10.55 -1.55 18.07
C ASP A 222 10.97 -0.80 16.80
N ILE A 223 10.96 0.53 16.89
CA ILE A 223 11.54 1.46 15.92
C ILE A 223 13.01 1.68 16.27
#